data_AF-A0A1S9A096-F1
#
_entry.id   AF-A0A1S9A096-F1
#
_cell.length_a   1.000
_cell.length_b   1.000
_cell.length_c   1.000
_cell.angle_alpha   90.00
_cell.angle_beta   90.00
_cell.angle_gamma   90.00
#
_symmetry.space_group_name_H-M   'P 1'
#
loop_
_entity.id
_entity.type
_entity.pdbx_description
1 polymer ?
#
loop_
_entity_poly.entity_id
_entity_poly.type
_entity_poly.pdbx_seq_one_letter_code
_entity_poly.pdbx_strand_id
1 'polypeptide(L)'
;MKSVLKTLAIVFTLAFTAGSCSSDDNNDSAPVSRDVKYELTGNFSGELSTIYFDKGGNPLNEDVTTLPWTKEITVDAGVNGITASASGYGGVKDQTLTAKIYVGGKVVKESTAKANNDGIIVVTLVPYAFPL
;
A
#
# COMPACT_ATOMS: atom_id res chain seq x y z
N MET A 1 -8.78 7.80 -53.22
CA MET A 1 -9.53 6.78 -54.00
C MET A 1 -8.86 5.42 -53.78
N LYS A 2 -9.64 4.42 -53.32
CA LYS A 2 -9.39 2.96 -53.38
C LYS A 2 -8.15 2.50 -52.56
N SER A 3 -8.20 1.49 -51.69
CA SER A 3 -8.82 0.19 -51.88
C SER A 3 -8.75 -0.66 -50.59
N VAL A 4 -9.80 -1.46 -50.37
CA VAL A 4 -9.90 -2.80 -49.75
C VAL A 4 -9.15 -3.16 -48.45
N LEU A 5 -9.86 -3.44 -47.35
CA LEU A 5 -10.51 -4.73 -47.01
C LEU A 5 -9.49 -5.82 -46.63
N LYS A 6 -9.46 -6.19 -45.34
CA LYS A 6 -9.46 -7.59 -44.88
C LYS A 6 -9.69 -7.65 -43.37
N THR A 7 -10.91 -8.07 -43.03
CA THR A 7 -11.35 -8.59 -41.73
C THR A 7 -10.43 -9.72 -41.27
N LEU A 8 -9.93 -9.65 -40.03
CA LEU A 8 -9.59 -10.86 -39.28
C LEU A 8 -10.08 -10.68 -37.84
N ALA A 9 -11.28 -11.21 -37.60
CA ALA A 9 -11.80 -11.45 -36.27
C ALA A 9 -11.09 -12.69 -35.71
N ILE A 10 -10.38 -12.54 -34.58
CA ILE A 10 -10.04 -13.67 -33.71
C ILE A 10 -10.48 -13.27 -32.30
N VAL A 11 -11.64 -13.81 -31.94
CA VAL A 11 -12.17 -13.86 -30.59
C VAL A 11 -11.36 -14.91 -29.84
N PHE A 12 -10.69 -14.53 -28.75
CA PHE A 12 -10.05 -15.47 -27.83
C PHE A 12 -10.66 -15.29 -26.45
N THR A 13 -11.81 -15.95 -26.26
CA THR A 13 -12.49 -16.07 -24.98
C THR A 13 -11.72 -17.07 -24.12
N LEU A 14 -10.93 -16.61 -23.15
CA LEU A 14 -10.49 -17.48 -22.05
C LEU A 14 -11.35 -17.19 -20.82
N ALA A 15 -12.35 -18.05 -20.64
CA ALA A 15 -13.01 -18.25 -19.37
C ALA A 15 -12.08 -19.08 -18.47
N PHE A 16 -11.49 -18.47 -17.45
CA PHE A 16 -10.94 -19.19 -16.30
C PHE A 16 -11.95 -19.11 -15.16
N THR A 17 -12.92 -20.02 -15.18
CA THR A 17 -13.65 -20.41 -13.99
C THR A 17 -12.90 -21.57 -13.34
N ALA A 18 -12.00 -21.26 -12.42
CA ALA A 18 -11.56 -22.19 -11.40
C ALA A 18 -12.16 -21.71 -10.07
N GLY A 19 -13.20 -22.40 -9.64
CA GLY A 19 -13.67 -22.29 -8.28
C GLY A 19 -12.59 -22.80 -7.32
N SER A 20 -12.38 -22.07 -6.24
CA SER A 20 -11.77 -22.62 -5.04
C SER A 20 -12.60 -22.11 -3.87
N CYS A 21 -13.53 -22.95 -3.43
CA CYS A 21 -14.23 -22.79 -2.18
C CYS A 21 -14.15 -24.12 -1.43
N SER A 22 -13.92 -24.00 -0.13
CA SER A 22 -13.93 -25.04 0.91
C SER A 22 -12.61 -25.79 1.16
N SER A 23 -11.88 -25.28 2.15
CA SER A 23 -11.43 -26.13 3.26
C SER A 23 -11.69 -25.33 4.53
N ASP A 24 -12.82 -25.63 5.18
CA ASP A 24 -13.04 -25.35 6.59
C ASP A 24 -12.13 -26.34 7.34
N ASP A 25 -10.96 -25.86 7.75
CA ASP A 25 -10.15 -26.55 8.76
C ASP A 25 -10.15 -25.67 10.01
N ASN A 26 -10.88 -26.13 11.03
CA ASN A 26 -10.70 -25.68 12.40
C ASN A 26 -9.27 -26.07 12.82
N ASN A 27 -8.36 -25.12 12.71
CA ASN A 27 -7.02 -25.24 13.26
C ASN A 27 -6.73 -23.93 14.00
N ASP A 28 -6.41 -24.03 15.28
CA ASP A 28 -5.78 -22.95 16.05
C ASP A 28 -4.67 -22.37 15.18
N SER A 29 -4.93 -21.19 14.62
CA SER A 29 -4.13 -20.67 13.52
C SER A 29 -2.79 -20.25 14.08
N ALA A 30 -1.77 -21.08 13.86
CA ALA A 30 -0.40 -20.68 14.13
C ALA A 30 -0.15 -19.34 13.42
N PRO A 31 0.52 -18.38 14.06
CA PRO A 31 0.76 -17.09 13.42
C PRO A 31 1.52 -17.33 12.11
N VAL A 32 0.99 -16.84 11.00
CA VAL A 32 1.60 -17.03 9.67
C VAL A 32 2.18 -15.70 9.21
N SER A 33 3.28 -15.75 8.48
CA SER A 33 3.85 -14.56 7.84
C SER A 33 2.85 -13.90 6.89
N ARG A 34 2.89 -12.57 6.80
CA ARG A 34 1.94 -11.76 6.01
C ARG A 34 2.65 -10.86 5.03
N ASP A 35 2.20 -10.84 3.78
CA ASP A 35 2.68 -9.87 2.80
C ASP A 35 2.04 -8.51 3.07
N VAL A 36 2.90 -7.51 3.26
CA VAL A 36 2.55 -6.14 3.60
C VAL A 36 3.13 -5.20 2.56
N LYS A 37 2.31 -4.25 2.10
CA LYS A 37 2.76 -3.12 1.29
C LYS A 37 2.44 -1.80 1.98
N TYR A 38 3.43 -0.95 2.14
CA TYR A 38 3.25 0.46 2.46
C TYR A 38 3.24 1.26 1.17
N GLU A 39 2.34 2.23 1.06
CA GLU A 39 2.23 3.09 -0.12
C GLU A 39 2.02 4.55 0.31
N LEU A 40 2.77 5.46 -0.30
CA LEU A 40 2.57 6.90 -0.20
C LEU A 40 2.28 7.44 -1.60
N THR A 41 1.19 8.20 -1.72
CA THR A 41 0.79 8.88 -2.96
C THR A 41 0.39 10.32 -2.66
N GLY A 42 0.34 11.19 -3.66
CA GLY A 42 -0.06 12.58 -3.48
C GLY A 42 0.67 13.51 -4.42
N ASN A 43 0.59 14.80 -4.15
CA ASN A 43 1.25 15.85 -4.91
C ASN A 43 2.14 16.76 -4.04
N PHE A 44 2.48 16.31 -2.82
CA PHE A 44 3.45 16.99 -1.97
C PHE A 44 4.82 17.05 -2.66
N SER A 45 5.40 18.25 -2.74
CA SER A 45 6.64 18.50 -3.49
C SER A 45 7.83 18.91 -2.62
N GLY A 46 7.65 18.94 -1.30
CA GLY A 46 8.72 19.23 -0.34
C GLY A 46 9.59 18.01 -0.03
N GLU A 47 10.51 18.17 0.92
CA GLU A 47 11.26 17.04 1.48
C GLU A 47 10.33 16.17 2.32
N LEU A 48 10.42 14.85 2.11
CA LEU A 48 9.52 13.88 2.70
C LEU A 48 10.31 12.69 3.26
N SER A 49 9.94 12.26 4.46
CA SER A 49 10.43 11.01 5.05
C SER A 49 9.26 10.19 5.57
N THR A 50 9.46 8.87 5.66
CA THR A 50 8.48 7.94 6.19
C THR A 50 9.08 7.06 7.26
N ILE A 51 8.25 6.72 8.26
CA ILE A 51 8.54 5.67 9.23
C ILE A 51 7.58 4.52 8.95
N TYR A 52 8.12 3.30 8.83
CA TYR A 52 7.35 2.08 8.65
C TYR A 52 7.92 0.96 9.52
N PHE A 53 7.11 -0.06 9.79
CA PHE A 53 7.57 -1.23 10.54
C PHE A 53 8.23 -2.23 9.58
N ASP A 54 9.40 -2.75 9.93
CA ASP A 54 10.09 -3.79 9.17
C ASP A 54 9.47 -5.18 9.39
N LYS A 55 10.08 -6.22 8.81
CA LYS A 55 9.60 -7.61 8.94
C LYS A 55 9.45 -8.08 10.39
N GLY A 56 10.27 -7.56 11.32
CA GLY A 56 10.25 -7.92 12.72
C GLY A 56 9.40 -6.98 13.58
N GLY A 57 8.72 -6.00 12.98
CA GLY A 57 7.92 -5.01 13.69
C GLY A 57 8.72 -3.84 14.26
N ASN A 58 9.97 -3.64 13.85
CA ASN A 58 10.77 -2.50 14.29
C ASN A 58 10.51 -1.27 13.40
N PRO A 59 10.36 -0.07 13.96
CA PRO A 59 10.23 1.14 13.15
C PRO A 59 11.57 1.51 12.49
N LEU A 60 11.55 1.72 11.18
CA LEU A 60 12.65 2.24 10.38
C LEU A 60 12.23 3.54 9.69
N ASN A 61 13.17 4.45 9.49
CA ASN A 61 12.95 5.65 8.69
C ASN A 61 13.61 5.55 7.31
N GLU A 62 13.01 6.20 6.32
CA GLU A 62 13.52 6.28 4.95
C GLU A 62 13.15 7.62 4.31
N ASP A 63 14.05 8.16 3.50
CA ASP A 63 13.77 9.34 2.68
C ASP A 63 12.89 8.98 1.49
N VAL A 64 11.85 9.77 1.24
CA VAL A 64 10.92 9.58 0.11
C VAL A 64 11.28 10.57 -0.98
N THR A 65 12.13 10.14 -1.92
CA THR A 65 12.65 11.01 -2.99
C THR A 65 11.65 11.25 -4.13
N THR A 66 10.66 10.37 -4.28
CA THR A 66 9.65 10.45 -5.35
C THR A 66 8.32 9.87 -4.88
N LEU A 67 7.22 10.50 -5.31
CA LEU A 67 5.87 9.94 -5.20
C LEU A 67 5.39 9.44 -6.58
N PRO A 68 4.71 8.28 -6.68
CA PRO A 68 4.36 7.39 -5.56
C PRO A 68 5.59 6.64 -5.02
N TRP A 69 5.56 6.34 -3.72
CA TRP A 69 6.56 5.50 -3.04
C TRP A 69 5.88 4.25 -2.51
N THR A 70 6.57 3.11 -2.60
CA THR A 70 6.08 1.82 -2.11
C THR A 70 7.18 1.04 -1.42
N LYS A 71 6.81 0.29 -0.38
CA LYS A 71 7.67 -0.72 0.26
C LYS A 71 6.89 -2.01 0.44
N GLU A 72 7.43 -3.12 -0.05
CA GLU A 72 6.88 -4.45 0.14
C GLU A 72 7.77 -5.25 1.08
N ILE A 73 7.17 -5.87 2.08
CA ILE A 73 7.83 -6.74 3.05
C ILE A 73 6.95 -7.95 3.37
N THR A 74 7.57 -9.05 3.75
CA THR A 74 6.88 -10.17 4.39
C THR A 74 7.14 -10.08 5.89
N VAL A 75 6.09 -9.78 6.66
CA VAL A 75 6.13 -9.61 8.11
C VAL A 75 6.14 -10.97 8.79
N ASP A 76 7.00 -11.11 9.80
CA ASP A 76 7.19 -12.34 10.56
C ASP A 76 5.93 -12.68 11.39
N ALA A 77 5.65 -13.98 11.51
CA ALA A 77 4.53 -14.55 12.25
C ALA A 77 4.34 -13.98 13.68
N GLY A 78 5.43 -13.66 14.38
CA GLY A 78 5.38 -13.17 15.78
C GLY A 78 5.01 -11.69 15.94
N VAL A 79 4.81 -10.95 14.86
CA VAL A 79 4.48 -9.52 14.91
C VAL A 79 2.97 -9.35 15.09
N ASN A 80 2.56 -8.66 16.16
CA ASN A 80 1.14 -8.48 16.49
C ASN A 80 0.45 -7.36 15.70
N GLY A 81 1.22 -6.45 15.11
CA GLY A 81 0.67 -5.35 14.34
C GLY A 81 1.74 -4.45 13.73
N ILE A 82 1.28 -3.60 12.83
CA ILE A 82 2.13 -2.68 12.08
C ILE A 82 1.48 -1.31 11.98
N THR A 83 2.30 -0.30 11.74
CA THR A 83 1.83 1.03 11.35
C THR A 83 2.83 1.69 10.41
N ALA A 84 2.45 2.84 9.86
CA ALA A 84 3.32 3.73 9.14
C ALA A 84 2.89 5.18 9.32
N SER A 85 3.86 6.08 9.19
CA SER A 85 3.64 7.51 9.12
C SER A 85 4.58 8.13 8.09
N ALA A 86 4.24 9.32 7.63
CA ALA A 86 5.11 10.13 6.81
C ALA A 86 4.94 11.60 7.17
N SER A 87 6.05 12.33 7.13
CA SER A 87 6.05 13.76 7.40
C SER A 87 7.06 14.46 6.53
N GLY A 88 6.73 15.68 6.15
CA GLY A 88 7.57 16.50 5.28
C GLY A 88 7.42 17.97 5.54
N TYR A 89 8.32 18.75 4.97
CA TYR A 89 8.38 20.20 5.05
C TYR A 89 8.81 20.80 3.70
N GLY A 90 8.66 22.12 3.54
CA GLY A 90 9.00 22.81 2.29
C GLY A 90 8.02 22.56 1.15
N GLY A 91 6.82 22.03 1.44
CA GLY A 91 5.74 21.90 0.46
C GLY A 91 4.93 23.18 0.27
N VAL A 92 3.88 23.08 -0.53
CA VAL A 92 2.89 24.15 -0.76
C VAL A 92 1.61 23.83 0.00
N LYS A 93 0.98 24.86 0.59
CA LYS A 93 -0.31 24.75 1.26
C LYS A 93 -1.31 23.91 0.44
N ASP A 94 -2.05 23.05 1.13
CA ASP A 94 -3.10 22.18 0.58
C ASP A 94 -2.64 21.07 -0.38
N GLN A 95 -1.33 20.93 -0.66
CA GLN A 95 -0.79 19.70 -1.24
C GLN A 95 -1.12 18.51 -0.36
N THR A 96 -1.38 17.37 -0.98
CA THR A 96 -1.86 16.16 -0.32
C THR A 96 -0.79 15.08 -0.24
N LEU A 97 -0.92 14.27 0.80
CA LEU A 97 -0.20 13.02 0.95
C LEU A 97 -1.17 11.98 1.52
N THR A 98 -1.30 10.85 0.85
CA THR A 98 -2.13 9.71 1.23
C THR A 98 -1.22 8.54 1.54
N ALA A 99 -1.35 8.00 2.76
CA ALA A 99 -0.65 6.81 3.19
C ALA A 99 -1.61 5.62 3.24
N LYS A 100 -1.14 4.45 2.80
CA LYS A 100 -1.89 3.20 2.85
C LYS A 100 -1.03 2.05 3.36
N ILE A 101 -1.68 1.12 4.07
CA ILE A 101 -1.15 -0.20 4.38
C ILE A 101 -2.04 -1.22 3.66
N TYR A 102 -1.39 -2.12 2.93
CA TYR A 102 -2.00 -3.29 2.35
C TYR A 102 -1.53 -4.52 3.09
N VAL A 103 -2.45 -5.48 3.30
CA VAL A 103 -2.13 -6.82 3.81
C VAL A 103 -2.82 -7.83 2.90
N GLY A 104 -2.06 -8.77 2.32
CA GLY A 104 -2.62 -9.74 1.36
C GLY A 104 -3.31 -9.08 0.16
N GLY A 105 -2.75 -7.97 -0.32
CA GLY A 105 -3.28 -7.21 -1.46
C GLY A 105 -4.49 -6.32 -1.17
N LYS A 106 -5.03 -6.31 0.06
CA LYS A 106 -6.18 -5.47 0.45
C LYS A 106 -5.74 -4.28 1.27
N VAL A 107 -6.30 -3.10 1.03
CA VAL A 107 -6.10 -1.91 1.88
C VAL A 107 -6.74 -2.18 3.25
N VAL A 108 -5.94 -2.10 4.31
CA VAL A 108 -6.41 -2.29 5.70
C VAL A 108 -6.39 -0.99 6.52
N LYS A 109 -5.56 -0.02 6.11
CA LYS A 109 -5.49 1.33 6.68
C LYS A 109 -5.21 2.33 5.57
N GLU A 110 -5.83 3.49 5.69
CA GLU A 110 -5.64 4.62 4.80
C GLU A 110 -5.87 5.93 5.58
N SER A 111 -5.08 6.94 5.27
CA SER A 111 -5.30 8.31 5.74
C SER A 111 -4.72 9.30 4.74
N THR A 112 -5.34 10.47 4.64
CA THR A 112 -4.88 11.56 3.77
C THR A 112 -4.70 12.83 4.59
N ALA A 113 -3.54 13.46 4.44
CA ALA A 113 -3.22 14.74 5.04
C ALA A 113 -3.09 15.84 3.99
N LYS A 114 -3.15 17.09 4.45
CA LYS A 114 -2.86 18.29 3.66
C LYS A 114 -1.75 19.08 4.31
N ALA A 115 -0.87 19.66 3.51
CA ALA A 115 0.15 20.57 3.98
C ALA A 115 -0.50 21.84 4.55
N ASN A 116 -0.02 22.30 5.70
CA ASN A 116 -0.49 23.51 6.35
C ASN A 116 0.06 24.77 5.66
N ASN A 117 -0.18 25.96 6.23
CA ASN A 117 0.31 27.23 5.66
C ASN A 117 1.85 27.34 5.63
N ASP A 118 2.54 26.57 6.46
CA ASP A 118 4.01 26.56 6.55
C ASP A 118 4.64 25.49 5.63
N GLY A 119 3.82 24.82 4.80
CA GLY A 119 4.30 23.75 3.92
C GLY A 119 4.66 22.45 4.67
N ILE A 120 4.23 22.30 5.92
CA ILE A 120 4.44 21.09 6.73
C ILE A 120 3.28 20.14 6.51
N ILE A 121 3.57 18.86 6.30
CA ILE A 121 2.58 17.79 6.18
C ILE A 121 2.93 16.65 7.13
N VAL A 122 1.91 16.07 7.76
CA VAL A 122 2.04 14.89 8.61
C VAL A 122 0.84 13.97 8.35
N VAL A 123 1.11 12.73 7.97
CA VAL A 123 0.12 11.66 7.86
C VAL A 123 0.54 10.50 8.75
N THR A 124 -0.35 10.06 9.62
CA THR A 124 -0.13 8.92 10.51
C THR A 124 -1.28 7.95 10.36
N LEU A 125 -0.97 6.67 10.24
CA LEU A 125 -1.97 5.61 10.23
C LEU A 125 -2.22 5.09 11.64
N VAL A 126 -3.49 4.80 11.92
CA VAL A 126 -3.84 4.03 13.12
C VAL A 126 -3.24 2.62 12.95
N PRO A 127 -2.58 2.06 13.98
CA PRO A 127 -2.01 0.72 13.89
C PRO A 127 -3.03 -0.33 13.40
N TYR A 128 -2.55 -1.22 12.55
CA TYR A 128 -3.27 -2.42 12.14
C TYR A 128 -2.78 -3.58 13.01
N ALA A 129 -3.68 -4.16 13.79
CA ALA A 129 -3.43 -5.42 14.49
C ALA A 129 -3.74 -6.58 13.54
N PHE A 130 -2.82 -7.54 13.45
CA PHE A 130 -3.09 -8.75 12.68
C PHE A 130 -4.14 -9.60 13.42
N PRO A 131 -5.08 -10.23 12.70
CA PRO A 131 -5.97 -11.21 13.31
C PRO A 131 -5.13 -12.40 13.83
N LEU A 132 -5.47 -12.85 15.04
CA LEU A 132 -4.95 -14.08 15.64
C LEU A 132 -5.49 -15.29 14.87
#